data_AF-A0A4Y9Y617-F1
#
_entry.id   AF-A0A4Y9Y617-F1
#
_cell.length_a   1.000
_cell.length_b   1.000
_cell.length_c   1.000
_cell.angle_alpha   90.00
_cell.angle_beta   90.00
_cell.angle_gamma   90.00
#
_symmetry.space_group_name_H-M   'P 1'
#
loop_
_entity.id
_entity.type
_entity.pdbx_description
1 polymer ?
#
loop_
_entity_poly.entity_id
_entity_poly.type
_entity_poly.pdbx_seq_one_letter_code
_entity_poly.pdbx_strand_id
1 'polypeptide(L)'
;MMVFVRNISERCPGTPTNNRAELIAIIRVFETTQVSRKPLLILTDSSYSIDCFEKWLPGWIRRGFRTSKGGDIKNLGLIQYLAALLKERGMAGQKIKLQHVRGHSGIPGNDGADALAVAGCTLPELPDRDWEALRLEVEERMLKMDMTDAKKVEVTVEEKKVMIVEEEDVDPSIYEDMILDDDELAEMGRTGDFDKY
;
A
#
# COMPACT_ATOMS: atom_id res chain seq x y z
N MET A 1 -5.50 -21.83 -4.35
CA MET A 1 -6.45 -21.11 -3.47
C MET A 1 -5.61 -20.38 -2.44
N MET A 2 -5.52 -19.04 -2.53
CA MET A 2 -4.73 -18.23 -1.61
C MET A 2 -5.54 -18.09 -0.31
N VAL A 3 -5.02 -18.60 0.81
CA VAL A 3 -5.70 -18.50 2.11
C VAL A 3 -5.45 -17.09 2.64
N PHE A 4 -6.48 -16.25 2.66
CA PHE A 4 -6.42 -14.94 3.28
C PHE A 4 -6.47 -15.09 4.81
N VAL A 5 -5.32 -15.01 5.46
CA VAL A 5 -5.25 -14.89 6.92
C VAL A 5 -5.71 -13.47 7.29
N ARG A 6 -6.82 -13.35 8.02
CA ARG A 6 -7.43 -12.05 8.33
C ARG A 6 -6.69 -11.25 9.42
N ASN A 7 -6.17 -11.93 10.43
CA ASN A 7 -5.50 -11.32 11.58
C ASN A 7 -4.09 -11.90 11.71
N ILE A 8 -3.07 -11.04 11.63
CA ILE A 8 -1.66 -11.42 11.67
C ILE A 8 -1.01 -10.76 12.88
N SER A 9 -0.27 -11.56 13.65
CA SER A 9 0.63 -11.10 14.69
C SER A 9 2.02 -11.63 14.38
N GLU A 10 2.97 -10.72 14.21
CA GLU A 10 4.37 -11.05 13.94
C GLU A 10 5.28 -10.04 14.61
N ARG A 11 6.53 -10.44 14.89
CA ARG A 11 7.55 -9.50 15.33
C ARG A 11 7.94 -8.59 14.18
N CYS A 12 8.14 -7.29 14.44
CA CYS A 12 8.67 -6.36 13.45
C CYS A 12 10.04 -6.86 12.92
N PRO A 13 10.17 -7.22 11.63
CA PRO A 13 11.42 -7.69 11.03
C PRO A 13 12.54 -6.64 11.10
N GLY A 14 13.77 -7.10 11.37
CA GLY A 14 14.93 -6.24 11.54
C GLY A 14 14.89 -5.47 12.86
N THR A 15 15.52 -4.29 12.92
CA THR A 15 15.54 -3.48 14.15
C THR A 15 14.16 -2.85 14.39
N PRO A 16 13.45 -3.25 15.46
CA PRO A 16 12.09 -2.77 15.70
C PRO A 16 12.10 -1.31 16.13
N THR A 17 11.24 -0.52 15.50
CA THR A 17 10.84 0.82 15.95
C THR A 17 9.33 0.95 15.76
N ASN A 18 8.66 1.81 16.52
CA ASN A 18 7.21 2.01 16.40
C ASN A 18 6.83 2.33 14.95
N ASN A 19 7.40 3.41 14.41
CA ASN A 19 7.17 3.85 13.02
C ASN A 19 7.39 2.77 11.97
N ARG A 20 8.41 1.92 12.16
CA ARG A 20 8.67 0.81 11.24
C ARG A 20 7.59 -0.26 11.36
N ALA A 21 7.22 -0.66 12.57
CA ALA A 21 6.16 -1.64 12.79
C ALA A 21 4.82 -1.18 12.20
N GLU A 22 4.47 0.10 12.37
CA GLU A 22 3.26 0.70 11.81
C GLU A 22 3.21 0.63 10.27
N LEU A 23 4.32 0.93 9.58
CA LEU A 23 4.36 0.80 8.13
C LEU A 23 4.32 -0.66 7.67
N ILE A 24 4.93 -1.59 8.43
CA ILE A 24 4.87 -3.02 8.12
C ILE A 24 3.45 -3.54 8.29
N ALA A 25 2.69 -3.08 9.29
CA ALA A 25 1.30 -3.43 9.43
C ALA A 25 0.47 -3.06 8.19
N ILE A 26 0.67 -1.86 7.63
CA ILE A 26 0.04 -1.44 6.37
C ILE A 26 0.49 -2.32 5.19
N ILE A 27 1.78 -2.65 5.10
CA ILE A 27 2.31 -3.57 4.08
C ILE A 27 1.62 -4.93 4.18
N ARG A 28 1.43 -5.47 5.39
CA ARG A 28 0.73 -6.75 5.59
C ARG A 28 -0.73 -6.67 5.16
N VAL A 29 -1.43 -5.55 5.40
CA VAL A 29 -2.77 -5.32 4.83
C VAL A 29 -2.71 -5.40 3.31
N PHE A 30 -1.71 -4.81 2.67
CA PHE A 30 -1.59 -4.88 1.22
C PHE A 30 -1.20 -6.25 0.66
N GLU A 31 -0.40 -7.03 1.37
CA GLU A 31 0.00 -8.38 0.94
C GLU A 31 -1.14 -9.41 1.09
N THR A 32 -2.04 -9.18 2.06
CA THR A 32 -3.04 -10.16 2.49
C THR A 32 -4.45 -9.82 2.04
N THR A 33 -4.67 -8.67 1.41
CA THR A 33 -5.95 -8.30 0.81
C THR A 33 -5.86 -8.36 -0.70
N GLN A 34 -6.95 -8.80 -1.34
CA GLN A 34 -7.00 -8.91 -2.80
C GLN A 34 -6.84 -7.53 -3.47
N VAL A 35 -6.00 -7.47 -4.50
CA VAL A 35 -5.96 -6.35 -5.44
C VAL A 35 -7.24 -6.37 -6.28
N SER A 36 -8.04 -5.31 -6.20
CA SER A 36 -9.35 -5.23 -6.87
C SER A 36 -9.79 -3.79 -7.03
N ARG A 37 -10.84 -3.50 -7.82
CA ARG A 37 -11.41 -2.13 -7.92
C ARG A 37 -12.16 -1.66 -6.66
N LYS A 38 -12.35 -2.52 -5.65
CA LYS A 38 -13.08 -2.14 -4.43
C LYS A 38 -12.21 -1.25 -3.54
N PRO A 39 -12.70 -0.09 -3.08
CA PRO A 39 -11.89 0.78 -2.25
C PRO A 39 -11.47 0.09 -0.94
N LEU A 40 -10.29 0.44 -0.44
CA LEU A 40 -9.71 -0.09 0.80
C LEU A 40 -9.51 1.04 1.80
N LEU A 41 -10.25 0.97 2.91
CA LEU A 41 -10.09 1.85 4.07
C LEU A 41 -9.22 1.17 5.12
N ILE A 42 -8.15 1.85 5.55
CA ILE A 42 -7.26 1.41 6.63
C ILE A 42 -7.44 2.36 7.80
N LEU A 43 -7.89 1.82 8.94
CA LEU A 43 -7.94 2.55 10.20
C LEU A 43 -6.60 2.41 10.91
N THR A 44 -6.03 3.53 11.34
CA THR A 44 -4.76 3.55 12.10
C THR A 44 -4.73 4.73 13.05
N ASP A 45 -4.13 4.58 14.22
CA ASP A 45 -3.80 5.68 15.13
C ASP A 45 -2.39 6.23 14.92
N SER A 46 -1.64 5.67 13.95
CA SER A 46 -0.32 6.14 13.57
C SER A 46 -0.38 7.37 12.67
N SER A 47 -0.27 8.55 13.29
CA SER A 47 -0.07 9.81 12.56
C SER A 47 1.17 9.76 11.66
N TYR A 48 2.21 9.00 12.03
CA TYR A 48 3.40 8.80 11.20
C TYR A 48 3.08 8.08 9.89
N SER A 49 2.26 7.03 9.95
CA SER A 49 1.85 6.27 8.76
C SER A 49 1.03 7.13 7.81
N ILE A 50 0.09 7.91 8.37
CA ILE A 50 -0.74 8.85 7.61
C ILE A 50 0.13 9.91 6.93
N ASP A 51 1.01 10.57 7.68
CA ASP A 51 1.92 11.58 7.12
C ASP A 51 2.87 11.00 6.07
N CYS A 52 3.38 9.78 6.30
CA CYS A 52 4.19 9.07 5.32
C CYS A 52 3.43 8.89 4.02
N PHE A 53 2.20 8.39 4.10
CA PHE A 53 1.38 8.05 2.95
C PHE A 53 0.88 9.28 2.18
N GLU A 54 0.30 10.25 2.87
CA GLU A 54 -0.41 11.37 2.25
C GLU A 54 0.49 12.57 1.98
N LYS A 55 1.52 12.80 2.81
CA LYS A 55 2.32 14.04 2.74
C LYS A 55 3.71 13.82 2.17
N TRP A 56 4.39 12.76 2.57
CA TRP A 56 5.81 12.59 2.25
C TRP A 56 6.05 11.73 1.02
N LEU A 57 5.34 10.62 0.89
CA LEU A 57 5.55 9.64 -0.17
C LEU A 57 5.41 10.24 -1.58
N PRO A 58 4.37 11.04 -1.89
CA PRO A 58 4.27 11.67 -3.23
C PRO A 58 5.47 12.56 -3.53
N GLY A 59 5.91 13.34 -2.52
CA GLY A 59 7.08 14.20 -2.63
C GLY A 59 8.39 13.42 -2.77
N TRP A 60 8.53 12.29 -2.10
CA TRP A 60 9.71 11.41 -2.21
C TRP A 60 9.77 10.74 -3.57
N ILE A 61 8.66 10.21 -4.08
CA ILE A 61 8.59 9.61 -5.42
C ILE A 61 9.03 10.64 -6.47
N ARG A 62 8.46 11.86 -6.44
CA ARG A 62 8.80 12.95 -7.36
C ARG A 62 10.28 13.37 -7.30
N ARG A 63 10.98 13.09 -6.19
CA ARG A 63 12.40 13.40 -5.98
C ARG A 63 13.32 12.18 -6.06
N GLY A 64 12.86 11.06 -6.63
CA GLY A 64 13.66 9.84 -6.73
C GLY A 64 14.07 9.27 -5.37
N PHE A 65 13.13 9.28 -4.42
CA PHE A 65 13.29 8.86 -3.02
C PHE A 65 14.39 9.60 -2.26
N ARG A 66 14.37 10.94 -2.34
CA ARG A 66 15.20 11.83 -1.53
C ARG A 66 14.37 12.80 -0.71
N THR A 67 14.88 13.15 0.48
CA THR A 67 14.26 14.22 1.30
C THR A 67 14.35 15.58 0.58
N SER A 68 13.56 16.56 1.01
CA SER A 68 13.61 17.93 0.45
C SER A 68 14.99 18.60 0.60
N LYS A 69 15.79 18.14 1.57
CA LYS A 69 17.17 18.59 1.80
C LYS A 69 18.22 17.72 1.09
N GLY A 70 17.79 16.74 0.28
CA GLY A 70 18.68 15.84 -0.47
C GLY A 70 19.31 14.71 0.34
N GLY A 71 19.02 14.61 1.64
CA GLY A 71 19.49 13.53 2.51
C GLY A 71 18.64 12.26 2.45
N ASP A 72 19.11 11.23 3.15
CA ASP A 72 18.54 9.89 3.16
C ASP A 72 17.17 9.82 3.84
N ILE A 73 16.33 8.92 3.34
CA ILE A 73 15.02 8.59 3.91
C ILE A 73 15.19 7.39 4.83
N LYS A 74 14.73 7.51 6.09
CA LYS A 74 14.69 6.36 7.01
C LYS A 74 13.71 5.30 6.50
N ASN A 75 14.06 4.02 6.62
CA ASN A 75 13.28 2.90 6.10
C ASN A 75 13.09 2.92 4.57
N LEU A 76 14.06 3.44 3.80
CA LEU A 76 13.95 3.62 2.36
C LEU A 76 13.45 2.38 1.61
N GLY A 77 14.09 1.21 1.79
CA GLY A 77 13.68 -0.01 1.09
C GLY A 77 12.23 -0.40 1.37
N LEU A 78 11.81 -0.32 2.63
CA LEU A 78 10.44 -0.57 3.05
C LEU A 78 9.45 0.43 2.43
N ILE A 79 9.81 1.71 2.36
CA ILE A 79 8.97 2.77 1.75
C ILE A 79 8.85 2.56 0.25
N GLN A 80 9.93 2.18 -0.43
CA GLN A 80 9.90 1.85 -1.86
C GLN A 80 9.03 0.64 -2.15
N TYR A 81 9.08 -0.39 -1.30
CA TYR A 81 8.20 -1.54 -1.41
C TYR A 81 6.72 -1.16 -1.19
N LEU A 82 6.42 -0.35 -0.17
CA LEU A 82 5.09 0.21 0.06
C LEU A 82 4.59 0.99 -1.17
N ALA A 83 5.46 1.81 -1.78
CA ALA A 83 5.14 2.57 -2.99
C ALA A 83 4.79 1.67 -4.18
N ALA A 84 5.52 0.57 -4.37
CA ALA A 84 5.24 -0.40 -5.44
C ALA A 84 3.90 -1.10 -5.24
N LEU A 85 3.57 -1.52 -4.01
CA LEU A 85 2.26 -2.10 -3.68
C LEU A 85 1.12 -1.11 -3.94
N LEU A 86 1.35 0.17 -3.65
CA LEU A 86 0.38 1.21 -3.97
C LEU A 86 0.21 1.35 -5.48
N LYS A 87 1.29 1.44 -6.23
CA LYS A 87 1.21 1.51 -7.69
C LYS A 87 0.44 0.33 -8.27
N GLU A 88 0.71 -0.90 -7.81
CA GLU A 88 -0.01 -2.12 -8.23
C GLU A 88 -1.52 -2.00 -7.98
N ARG A 89 -1.91 -1.48 -6.82
CA ARG A 89 -3.32 -1.21 -6.48
C ARG A 89 -3.94 -0.14 -7.37
N GLY A 90 -3.19 0.90 -7.70
CA GLY A 90 -3.61 1.98 -8.60
C GLY A 90 -3.89 1.52 -10.01
N MET A 91 -2.99 0.69 -10.56
CA MET A 91 -3.16 0.10 -11.89
C MET A 91 -4.43 -0.76 -11.98
N ALA A 92 -4.82 -1.40 -10.87
CA ALA A 92 -6.08 -2.14 -10.79
C ALA A 92 -7.32 -1.23 -10.61
N GLY A 93 -7.14 0.09 -10.47
CA GLY A 93 -8.20 1.07 -10.18
C GLY A 93 -8.69 1.02 -8.73
N GLN A 94 -7.87 0.54 -7.80
CA GLN A 94 -8.23 0.47 -6.39
C GLN A 94 -7.94 1.78 -5.68
N LYS A 95 -8.96 2.39 -5.09
CA LYS A 95 -8.79 3.58 -4.25
C LYS A 95 -8.44 3.21 -2.80
N ILE A 96 -7.49 3.92 -2.21
CA ILE A 96 -6.97 3.64 -0.86
C ILE A 96 -7.15 4.87 0.03
N LYS A 97 -7.56 4.67 1.29
CA LYS A 97 -7.60 5.73 2.30
C LYS A 97 -7.05 5.23 3.62
N LEU A 98 -6.21 6.05 4.26
CA LEU A 98 -5.90 5.91 5.67
C LEU A 98 -6.79 6.88 6.43
N GLN A 99 -7.47 6.39 7.46
CA GLN A 99 -8.28 7.22 8.35
C GLN A 99 -7.72 7.15 9.77
N HIS A 100 -7.40 8.32 10.31
CA HIS A 100 -6.94 8.43 11.68
C HIS A 100 -8.06 8.04 12.64
N VAL A 101 -7.76 7.11 13.54
CA VAL A 101 -8.59 6.80 14.70
C VAL A 101 -7.83 7.12 15.98
N ARG A 102 -8.54 7.42 17.06
CA ARG A 102 -7.88 7.61 18.36
C ARG A 102 -7.46 6.23 18.90
N GLY A 103 -6.21 6.10 19.33
CA GLY A 103 -5.74 4.90 20.03
C GLY A 103 -6.53 4.64 21.31
N HIS A 104 -6.76 3.36 21.63
CA HIS A 104 -7.54 2.91 22.80
C HIS A 104 -8.91 3.60 22.96
N SER A 105 -9.60 3.84 21.85
CA SER A 105 -10.90 4.52 21.83
C SER A 105 -12.10 3.57 21.93
N GLY A 106 -11.87 2.26 22.11
CA GLY A 106 -12.93 1.26 22.13
C GLY A 106 -13.37 0.81 20.73
N ILE A 107 -12.59 1.12 19.69
CA ILE A 107 -12.84 0.63 18.33
C ILE A 107 -12.31 -0.81 18.26
N PRO A 108 -13.18 -1.84 18.14
CA PRO A 108 -12.76 -3.23 18.30
C PRO A 108 -11.62 -3.66 17.35
N GLY A 109 -11.64 -3.16 16.11
CA GLY A 109 -10.58 -3.45 15.13
C GLY A 109 -9.23 -2.83 15.49
N ASN A 110 -9.22 -1.59 16.00
CA ASN A 110 -7.98 -0.91 16.42
C ASN A 110 -7.41 -1.54 17.70
N ASP A 111 -8.27 -1.79 18.69
CA ASP A 111 -7.85 -2.42 19.95
C ASP A 111 -7.38 -3.87 19.72
N GLY A 112 -7.99 -4.58 18.78
CA GLY A 112 -7.53 -5.91 18.35
C GLY A 112 -6.17 -5.86 17.65
N ALA A 113 -5.94 -4.85 16.79
CA ALA A 113 -4.65 -4.65 16.13
C ALA A 113 -3.54 -4.33 17.15
N ASP A 114 -3.82 -3.45 18.13
CA ASP A 114 -2.90 -3.14 19.23
C ASP A 114 -2.54 -4.40 20.04
N ALA A 115 -3.53 -5.21 20.41
CA ALA A 115 -3.30 -6.47 21.11
C ALA A 115 -2.41 -7.45 20.31
N LEU A 116 -2.62 -7.53 18.98
CA LEU A 116 -1.79 -8.36 18.09
C LEU A 116 -0.36 -7.81 17.95
N ALA A 117 -0.18 -6.48 17.95
CA ALA A 117 1.13 -5.85 17.94
C ALA A 117 1.90 -6.14 19.23
N VAL A 118 1.24 -6.02 20.39
CA VAL A 118 1.81 -6.40 21.70
C VAL A 118 2.20 -7.88 21.74
N ALA A 119 1.33 -8.77 21.23
CA ALA A 119 1.67 -10.19 21.12
C ALA A 119 2.88 -10.42 20.19
N GLY A 120 2.98 -9.69 19.10
CA GLY A 120 4.08 -9.76 18.14
C GLY A 120 5.44 -9.41 18.75
N CYS A 121 5.48 -8.47 19.71
CA CYS A 121 6.69 -8.13 20.45
C CYS A 121 7.28 -9.30 21.25
N THR A 122 6.47 -10.30 21.60
CA THR A 122 6.91 -11.48 22.37
C THR A 122 7.46 -12.61 21.51
N LEU A 123 7.28 -12.53 20.18
CA LEU A 123 7.72 -13.56 19.25
C LEU A 123 9.25 -13.51 19.04
N PRO A 124 9.85 -14.61 18.53
CA PRO A 124 11.27 -14.65 18.19
C PRO A 124 11.67 -13.54 17.21
N GLU A 125 12.94 -13.15 17.26
CA GLU A 125 13.50 -12.18 16.32
C GLU A 125 13.35 -12.67 14.89
N LEU A 126 12.92 -11.75 14.02
CA LEU A 126 12.84 -11.99 12.60
C LEU A 126 13.94 -11.17 11.91
N PRO A 127 14.71 -11.78 10.99
CA PRO A 127 15.68 -11.03 10.19
C PRO A 127 14.96 -9.96 9.38
N ASP A 128 15.69 -8.92 8.98
CA ASP A 128 15.12 -7.93 8.07
C ASP A 128 14.69 -8.61 6.76
N ARG A 129 13.64 -8.08 6.14
CA ARG A 129 13.15 -8.58 4.85
C ARG A 129 14.02 -7.99 3.73
N ASP A 130 14.16 -8.74 2.66
CA ASP A 130 14.73 -8.22 1.42
C ASP A 130 13.69 -7.35 0.71
N TRP A 131 13.60 -6.08 1.14
CA TRP A 131 12.63 -5.12 0.61
C TRP A 131 12.83 -4.84 -0.88
N GLU A 132 14.07 -4.95 -1.36
CA GLU A 132 14.38 -4.74 -2.76
C GLU A 132 13.89 -5.90 -3.62
N ALA A 133 14.18 -7.14 -3.23
CA ALA A 133 13.63 -8.31 -3.93
C ALA A 133 12.10 -8.28 -3.96
N LEU A 134 11.46 -7.97 -2.83
CA LEU A 134 10.00 -7.86 -2.74
C LEU A 134 9.44 -6.74 -3.65
N ARG A 135 10.12 -5.60 -3.75
CA ARG A 135 9.75 -4.52 -4.69
C ARG A 135 9.82 -5.01 -6.13
N LEU A 136 10.93 -5.65 -6.51
CA LEU A 136 11.13 -6.18 -7.85
C LEU A 136 10.06 -7.22 -8.22
N GLU A 137 9.64 -8.06 -7.27
CA GLU A 137 8.53 -9.01 -7.48
C GLU A 137 7.20 -8.30 -7.80
N VAL A 138 6.90 -7.18 -7.14
CA VAL A 138 5.69 -6.38 -7.43
C VAL A 138 5.81 -5.73 -8.81
N GLU A 139 6.97 -5.16 -9.13
CA GLU A 139 7.25 -4.54 -10.43
C GLU A 139 7.13 -5.54 -11.58
N GLU A 140 7.62 -6.77 -11.39
CA GLU A 140 7.47 -7.85 -12.38
C GLU A 140 5.99 -8.23 -12.58
N ARG A 141 5.18 -8.27 -11.51
CA ARG A 141 3.73 -8.51 -11.63
C ARG A 141 3.02 -7.39 -12.39
N MET A 142 3.37 -6.14 -12.11
CA MET A 142 2.81 -4.97 -12.83
C MET A 142 3.13 -5.02 -14.33
N LEU A 143 4.39 -5.33 -14.69
CA LEU A 143 4.78 -5.50 -16.11
C LEU A 143 3.98 -6.60 -16.80
N LYS A 144 3.73 -7.73 -16.12
CA LYS A 144 2.90 -8.81 -16.66
C LYS A 144 1.45 -8.37 -16.88
N MET A 145 0.89 -7.56 -15.98
CA MET A 145 -0.46 -7.02 -16.09
C MET A 145 -0.59 -6.11 -17.32
N ASP A 146 0.33 -5.16 -17.49
CA ASP A 146 0.38 -4.27 -18.66
C ASP A 146 0.54 -5.06 -19.96
N MET A 147 1.42 -6.06 -20.00
CA MET A 147 1.58 -6.92 -21.18
C MET A 147 0.32 -7.72 -21.51
N THR A 148 -0.45 -8.14 -20.51
CA THR A 148 -1.73 -8.85 -20.75
C THR A 148 -2.80 -7.91 -21.28
N ASP A 149 -2.89 -6.69 -20.77
CA ASP A 149 -3.83 -5.69 -21.26
C ASP A 149 -3.43 -5.20 -22.66
N ALA A 150 -2.14 -4.98 -22.93
CA ALA A 150 -1.62 -4.68 -24.26
C ALA A 150 -1.91 -5.80 -25.27
N LYS A 151 -1.69 -7.08 -24.90
CA LYS A 151 -2.08 -8.21 -25.76
C LYS A 151 -3.59 -8.30 -25.98
N LYS A 152 -4.40 -7.96 -24.97
CA LYS A 152 -5.86 -7.91 -25.12
C LYS A 152 -6.28 -6.82 -26.09
N VAL A 153 -5.61 -5.66 -26.05
CA VAL A 153 -5.81 -4.55 -27.00
C VAL A 153 -5.35 -4.95 -28.40
N GLU A 154 -4.16 -5.55 -28.55
CA GLU A 154 -3.65 -6.06 -29.84
C GLU A 154 -4.58 -7.13 -30.44
N VAL A 155 -5.14 -8.03 -29.63
CA VAL A 155 -6.10 -9.06 -30.09
C VAL A 155 -7.46 -8.47 -30.47
N THR A 156 -7.85 -7.32 -29.91
CA THR A 156 -9.06 -6.59 -30.31
C THR A 156 -8.85 -5.60 -31.47
N VAL A 157 -7.61 -5.37 -31.89
CA VAL A 157 -7.26 -4.44 -32.97
C VAL A 157 -6.52 -5.19 -34.09
N GLU A 158 -7.28 -5.93 -34.90
CA GLU A 158 -7.00 -6.07 -36.33
C GLU A 158 -7.86 -5.01 -37.03
N GLU A 159 -7.34 -3.96 -37.71
CA GLU A 159 -6.13 -3.87 -38.53
C GLU A 159 -5.14 -2.74 -38.15
N LYS A 160 -3.85 -3.09 -38.27
CA LYS A 160 -2.66 -2.27 -38.63
C LYS A 160 -2.05 -1.28 -37.62
N LYS A 161 -0.92 -1.73 -37.06
CA LYS A 161 0.48 -1.30 -37.36
C LYS A 161 1.26 -0.98 -36.08
N VAL A 162 2.28 -1.80 -35.84
CA VAL A 162 3.22 -1.74 -34.71
C VAL A 162 3.93 -0.38 -34.66
N MET A 163 3.84 0.29 -33.52
CA MET A 163 4.69 1.41 -33.13
C MET A 163 5.48 1.00 -31.89
N ILE A 164 6.80 1.19 -31.95
CA ILE A 164 7.73 1.02 -30.84
C ILE A 164 7.38 2.10 -29.80
N VAL A 165 7.16 1.70 -28.55
CA VAL A 165 6.88 2.64 -27.45
C VAL A 165 8.13 2.71 -26.58
N GLU A 166 8.72 3.91 -26.49
CA GLU A 166 9.78 4.24 -25.53
C GLU A 166 9.20 4.27 -24.10
N GLU A 167 10.02 3.94 -23.10
CA GLU A 167 9.64 3.98 -21.67
C GLU A 167 9.16 5.39 -21.29
N GLU A 168 7.85 5.55 -21.04
CA GLU A 168 7.29 6.79 -20.50
C GLU A 168 7.49 6.86 -18.98
N ASP A 169 8.05 7.99 -18.53
CA ASP A 169 8.16 8.37 -17.12
C ASP A 169 6.77 8.30 -16.45
N VAL A 170 6.67 7.51 -15.37
CA VAL A 170 5.43 7.33 -14.60
C VAL A 170 4.94 8.67 -14.06
N ASP A 171 3.78 9.14 -14.51
CA ASP A 171 3.16 10.37 -14.02
C ASP A 171 2.86 10.26 -12.51
N PRO A 172 3.48 11.11 -11.66
CA PRO A 172 3.23 11.12 -10.23
C PRO A 172 1.78 11.43 -9.84
N SER A 173 0.97 12.01 -10.74
CA SER A 173 -0.45 12.32 -10.50
C SER A 173 -1.31 11.09 -10.20
N ILE A 174 -0.90 9.91 -10.72
CA ILE A 174 -1.58 8.63 -10.47
C ILE A 174 -1.73 8.35 -8.97
N TYR A 175 -0.74 8.71 -8.16
CA TYR A 175 -0.80 8.48 -6.71
C TYR A 175 -1.75 9.44 -6.00
N GLU A 176 -1.95 10.64 -6.53
CA GLU A 176 -2.84 11.64 -5.95
C GLU A 176 -4.31 11.28 -6.26
N ASP A 177 -4.60 10.79 -7.48
CA ASP A 177 -5.94 10.31 -7.89
C ASP A 177 -6.36 8.98 -7.23
N MET A 178 -5.40 8.25 -6.66
CA MET A 178 -5.61 7.00 -5.95
C MET A 178 -6.10 7.18 -4.50
N ILE A 179 -5.89 8.35 -3.91
CA ILE A 179 -6.27 8.65 -2.53
C ILE A 179 -7.73 9.11 -2.55
N LEU A 180 -8.60 8.42 -1.81
CA LEU A 180 -9.99 8.88 -1.67
C LEU A 180 -10.00 10.26 -0.99
N ASP A 181 -10.71 11.20 -1.58
CA ASP A 181 -11.07 12.43 -0.89
C ASP A 181 -12.16 12.18 0.17
N ASP A 182 -12.41 13.20 0.99
CA ASP A 182 -13.34 13.09 2.12
C ASP A 182 -14.81 13.01 1.65
N ASP A 183 -15.13 13.49 0.46
CA ASP A 183 -16.47 13.44 -0.13
C ASP A 183 -16.79 12.03 -0.64
N GLU A 184 -15.83 11.37 -1.30
CA GLU A 184 -15.93 9.97 -1.74
C GLU A 184 -16.06 8.99 -0.57
N LEU A 185 -15.37 9.26 0.55
CA LEU A 185 -15.51 8.49 1.79
C LEU A 185 -16.94 8.56 2.35
N ALA A 186 -17.53 9.76 2.34
CA ALA A 186 -18.89 9.99 2.85
C ALA A 186 -19.95 9.24 2.03
N GLU A 187 -19.74 9.05 0.72
CA GLU A 187 -20.63 8.25 -0.13
C GLU A 187 -20.53 6.75 0.15
N MET A 188 -19.32 6.23 0.40
CA MET A 188 -19.14 4.85 0.86
C MET A 188 -19.87 4.60 2.18
N GLY A 189 -19.80 5.56 3.11
CA GLY A 189 -20.46 5.53 4.41
C GLY A 189 -21.98 5.41 4.37
N ARG A 190 -22.63 5.83 3.27
CA ARG A 190 -24.10 5.72 3.11
C ARG A 190 -24.56 4.33 2.66
N THR A 191 -23.64 3.47 2.22
CA THR A 191 -23.96 2.12 1.70
C THR A 191 -23.53 0.99 2.64
N GLY A 192 -22.74 1.29 3.67
CA GLY A 192 -22.27 0.31 4.66
C GLY A 192 -23.06 0.41 5.96
N ASP A 193 -23.87 -0.62 6.25
CA ASP A 193 -24.37 -0.91 7.60
C ASP A 193 -23.18 -1.43 8.41
N PHE A 194 -22.41 -0.52 9.03
CA PHE A 194 -21.20 -0.85 9.81
C PHE A 194 -21.50 -1.52 11.16
N ASP A 195 -22.78 -1.69 11.52
CA ASP A 195 -23.21 -2.29 12.79
C ASP A 195 -23.44 -3.81 12.73
N LYS A 196 -23.09 -4.46 11.63
CA LYS A 196 -23.07 -5.92 11.54
C LYS A 196 -21.79 -6.35 10.88
N TYR A 197 -20.75 -6.62 11.65
CA TYR A 197 -19.89 -7.82 11.58
C TYR A 197 -18.86 -7.78 12.71
#